data_AF-A0A1I7XEF3-F1
#
_entry.id   AF-A0A1I7XEF3-F1
#
_cell.length_a   1.000
_cell.length_b   1.000
_cell.length_c   1.000
_cell.angle_alpha   90.00
_cell.angle_beta   90.00
_cell.angle_gamma   90.00
#
_symmetry.space_group_name_H-M   'P 1'
#
loop_
_entity.id
_entity.type
_entity.pdbx_description
1 polymer ?
#
loop_
_entity_poly.entity_id
_entity_poly.type
_entity_poly.pdbx_seq_one_letter_code
_entity_poly.pdbx_strand_id
1 'polypeptide(L)'
;MSKLSNTISSFISENGGTIESTLILLHFRVPLLILHMKDGFRIDIQFPDDNFQAIRNSHLIRCYAECDQRMILLVIWLRTLFDALNIRQSAQGLLSMYHILLLTIHFLQNEKVQVQSDKFCYIVPL
;
A
#
# COMPACT_ATOMS: atom_id res chain seq x y z
N MET A 1 22.80 -6.28 1.85
CA MET A 1 21.64 -6.68 1.03
C MET A 1 21.90 -7.91 0.18
N SER A 2 23.07 -8.08 -0.46
CA SER A 2 23.40 -9.33 -1.19
C SER A 2 23.34 -10.60 -0.33
N LYS A 3 23.92 -10.56 0.88
CA LYS A 3 23.80 -11.67 1.86
C LYS A 3 22.35 -12.00 2.19
N LEU A 4 21.53 -10.97 2.44
CA LEU A 4 20.12 -11.11 2.77
C LEU A 4 19.31 -11.72 1.61
N SER A 5 19.54 -11.24 0.39
CA SER A 5 18.93 -11.83 -0.81
C SER A 5 19.29 -13.31 -0.93
N ASN A 6 20.55 -13.68 -0.72
CA ASN A 6 20.99 -15.08 -0.81
C ASN A 6 20.38 -15.95 0.29
N THR A 7 20.27 -15.43 1.52
CA THR A 7 19.60 -16.12 2.64
C THR A 7 18.12 -16.33 2.34
N ILE A 8 17.44 -15.31 1.83
CA ILE A 8 16.02 -15.39 1.46
C ILE A 8 15.82 -16.39 0.31
N SER A 9 16.67 -16.37 -0.71
CA SER A 9 16.62 -17.34 -1.81
C SER A 9 16.82 -18.78 -1.32
N SER A 10 17.77 -18.99 -0.42
CA SER A 10 18.04 -20.30 0.17
C SER A 10 16.84 -20.80 0.97
N PHE A 11 16.30 -19.96 1.86
CA PHE A 11 15.11 -20.28 2.65
C PHE A 11 13.89 -20.60 1.78
N ILE A 12 13.65 -19.82 0.72
CA ILE A 12 12.51 -20.07 -0.18
C ILE A 12 12.69 -21.39 -0.93
N SER A 13 13.91 -21.71 -1.38
CA SER A 13 14.21 -22.98 -2.05
C SER A 13 14.04 -24.19 -1.13
N GLU A 14 14.43 -24.07 0.14
CA GLU A 14 14.26 -25.12 1.15
C GLU A 14 12.79 -25.43 1.44
N ASN A 15 11.92 -24.42 1.30
CA ASN A 15 10.47 -24.56 1.51
C ASN A 15 9.71 -24.86 0.20
N GLY A 16 10.40 -25.26 -0.87
CA GLY A 16 9.80 -25.66 -2.14
C GLY A 16 9.33 -24.52 -3.05
N GLY A 17 9.59 -23.26 -2.68
CA GLY A 17 9.34 -22.11 -3.54
C GLY A 17 10.46 -21.93 -4.56
N THR A 18 10.14 -21.41 -5.76
CA THR A 18 11.15 -21.07 -6.77
C THR A 18 11.06 -19.62 -7.16
N ILE A 19 12.17 -18.90 -6.99
CA ILE A 19 12.31 -17.50 -7.40
C ILE A 19 12.77 -17.48 -8.86
N GLU A 20 12.08 -16.70 -9.68
CA GLU A 20 12.45 -16.40 -11.07
C GLU A 20 13.48 -15.28 -11.13
N SER A 21 13.21 -14.16 -10.44
CA SER A 21 14.13 -13.02 -10.39
C SER A 21 14.02 -12.24 -9.09
N THR A 22 15.12 -11.58 -8.74
CA THR A 22 15.22 -10.73 -7.56
C THR A 22 15.72 -9.35 -7.96
N LEU A 23 15.02 -8.31 -7.56
CA LEU A 23 15.39 -6.92 -7.79
C LEU A 23 15.62 -6.20 -6.46
N ILE A 24 16.78 -5.58 -6.31
CA ILE A 24 17.17 -4.86 -5.09
C ILE A 24 17.22 -3.36 -5.39
N LEU A 25 16.37 -2.60 -4.71
CA LEU A 25 16.16 -1.18 -4.94
C LEU A 25 16.57 -0.37 -3.69
N LEU A 26 17.86 -0.09 -3.56
CA LEU A 26 18.44 0.56 -2.35
C LEU A 26 18.44 2.09 -2.40
N HIS A 27 18.33 2.68 -3.58
CA HIS A 27 18.41 4.13 -3.76
C HIS A 27 17.09 4.86 -3.46
N PHE A 28 16.02 4.11 -3.18
CA PHE A 28 14.74 4.68 -2.78
C PHE A 28 14.78 5.10 -1.31
N ARG A 29 13.91 6.05 -0.94
CA ARG A 29 13.75 6.50 0.44
C ARG A 29 13.54 5.34 1.42
N VAL A 30 12.82 4.30 0.99
CA VAL A 30 12.65 3.04 1.71
C VAL A 30 13.27 1.93 0.87
N PRO A 31 14.32 1.25 1.34
CA PRO A 31 14.93 0.14 0.61
C PRO A 31 13.91 -0.98 0.34
N LEU A 32 13.84 -1.41 -0.92
CA LEU A 32 12.85 -2.39 -1.38
C LEU A 32 13.55 -3.59 -2.03
N LEU A 33 13.16 -4.79 -1.62
CA LEU A 33 13.56 -6.06 -2.22
C LEU A 33 12.34 -6.70 -2.87
N ILE A 34 12.36 -6.85 -4.19
CA ILE A 34 11.26 -7.42 -4.97
C ILE A 34 11.65 -8.82 -5.41
N LEU A 35 10.82 -9.80 -5.10
CA LEU A 35 10.96 -11.18 -5.55
C LEU A 35 9.85 -11.50 -6.54
N HIS A 36 10.24 -11.99 -7.71
CA HIS A 36 9.33 -12.58 -8.68
C HIS A 36 9.42 -14.09 -8.55
N MET A 37 8.30 -14.71 -8.18
CA MET A 37 8.18 -16.15 -8.00
C MET A 37 7.73 -16.80 -9.32
N LYS A 38 8.15 -18.05 -9.57
CA LYS A 38 7.78 -18.78 -10.80
C LYS A 38 6.29 -19.08 -10.93
N ASP A 39 5.56 -19.09 -9.83
CA ASP A 39 4.11 -19.27 -9.78
C ASP A 39 3.32 -17.98 -10.09
N GLY A 40 4.03 -16.88 -10.42
CA GLY A 40 3.45 -15.59 -10.76
C GLY A 40 3.26 -14.64 -9.59
N PHE A 41 3.59 -15.05 -8.36
CA PHE A 41 3.55 -14.13 -7.22
C PHE A 41 4.69 -13.11 -7.28
N ARG A 42 4.36 -11.86 -6.94
CA ARG A 42 5.32 -10.78 -6.72
C ARG A 42 5.32 -10.39 -5.26
N ILE A 43 6.47 -10.52 -4.59
CA ILE A 43 6.63 -10.23 -3.17
C ILE A 43 7.50 -8.99 -3.03
N ASP A 44 6.93 -7.95 -2.43
CA ASP A 44 7.60 -6.68 -2.15
C ASP A 44 8.00 -6.64 -0.67
N ILE A 45 9.29 -6.80 -0.38
CA ILE A 45 9.85 -6.78 0.99
C ILE A 45 10.46 -5.41 1.26
N GLN A 46 9.86 -4.70 2.21
CA GLN A 46 10.34 -3.40 2.69
C GLN A 46 10.93 -3.56 4.09
N PHE A 47 12.03 -2.85 4.35
CA PHE A 47 12.57 -2.74 5.69
C PHE A 47 11.93 -1.53 6.37
N PRO A 48 11.33 -1.72 7.56
CA PRO A 48 10.65 -0.63 8.25
C PRO A 48 11.62 0.49 8.60
N ASP A 49 11.12 1.72 8.55
CA ASP A 49 11.78 2.85 9.17
C ASP A 49 11.57 2.83 10.69
N ASP A 50 12.32 3.65 11.43
CA ASP A 50 12.25 3.71 12.90
C ASP A 50 10.84 4.02 13.43
N ASN A 51 9.99 4.61 12.59
CA ASN A 51 8.63 5.01 12.92
C ASN A 51 7.55 4.03 12.44
N PHE A 52 7.94 2.93 11.77
CA PHE A 52 7.05 1.92 11.20
C PHE A 52 5.88 2.50 10.40
N GLN A 53 6.15 3.54 9.61
CA GLN A 53 5.10 4.36 8.97
C GLN A 53 4.19 3.53 8.07
N ALA A 54 4.74 2.59 7.29
CA ALA A 54 3.96 1.73 6.40
C ALA A 54 2.94 0.86 7.15
N ILE A 55 3.31 0.35 8.32
CA ILE A 55 2.44 -0.48 9.17
C ILE A 55 1.35 0.41 9.77
N ARG A 56 1.73 1.56 10.34
CA ARG A 56 0.78 2.51 10.95
C ARG A 56 -0.25 3.02 9.95
N ASN A 57 0.20 3.37 8.73
CA ASN A 57 -0.70 3.82 7.66
C ASN A 57 -1.65 2.71 7.22
N SER A 58 -1.16 1.48 7.06
CA SER A 58 -2.02 0.34 6.72
C SER A 58 -3.08 0.08 7.80
N HIS A 59 -2.70 0.19 9.07
CA HIS A 59 -3.63 0.10 10.19
C HIS A 59 -4.65 1.25 10.20
N LEU A 60 -4.22 2.49 9.95
CA LEU A 60 -5.09 3.66 9.86
C LEU A 60 -6.15 3.49 8.75
N ILE A 61 -5.74 3.06 7.56
CA ILE A 61 -6.66 2.78 6.45
C ILE A 61 -7.68 1.71 6.84
N ARG A 62 -7.23 0.65 7.53
CA ARG A 62 -8.13 -0.39 8.04
C ARG A 62 -9.17 0.17 9.01
N CYS A 63 -8.77 1.00 9.97
CA CYS A 63 -9.71 1.65 10.89
C CYS A 63 -10.77 2.46 10.13
N TYR A 64 -10.36 3.27 9.15
CA TYR A 64 -11.30 4.02 8.31
C TYR A 64 -12.28 3.13 7.53
N ALA A 65 -11.80 2.02 6.99
CA ALA A 65 -12.62 1.06 6.26
C ALA A 65 -13.64 0.34 7.18
N GLU A 66 -13.27 0.05 8.43
CA GLU A 66 -14.14 -0.54 9.44
C GLU A 66 -15.18 0.46 9.97
N CYS A 67 -14.87 1.76 9.99
CA CYS A 67 -15.78 2.78 10.49
C CYS A 67 -16.93 3.12 9.52
N ASP A 68 -16.69 3.04 8.20
CA ASP A 68 -17.72 3.26 7.19
C ASP A 68 -17.45 2.49 5.90
N GLN A 69 -18.33 1.55 5.59
CA GLN A 69 -18.23 0.69 4.41
C GLN A 69 -18.27 1.48 3.08
N ARG A 70 -18.84 2.70 3.06
CA ARG A 70 -18.86 3.54 1.85
C ARG A 70 -17.46 3.96 1.42
N MET A 71 -16.51 4.03 2.35
CA MET A 71 -15.11 4.30 2.04
C MET A 71 -14.57 3.27 1.04
N ILE A 72 -14.80 1.99 1.30
CA ILE A 72 -14.34 0.90 0.41
C ILE A 72 -15.02 1.00 -0.96
N LEU A 73 -16.33 1.27 -1.00
CA LEU A 73 -17.09 1.40 -2.24
C LEU A 73 -16.56 2.57 -3.10
N LEU A 74 -16.35 3.73 -2.49
CA LEU A 74 -15.82 4.91 -3.17
C LEU A 74 -14.39 4.67 -3.68
N VAL A 75 -13.54 4.02 -2.89
CA VAL A 75 -12.18 3.68 -3.29
C VAL A 75 -12.16 2.76 -4.51
N ILE A 76 -13.02 1.73 -4.54
CA ILE A 76 -13.11 0.81 -5.69
C ILE A 76 -13.58 1.56 -6.95
N TRP A 77 -14.58 2.44 -6.80
CA TRP A 77 -15.07 3.26 -7.90
C TRP A 77 -14.00 4.24 -8.41
N LEU A 78 -13.35 4.99 -7.51
CA LEU A 78 -12.29 5.95 -7.86
C LEU A 78 -11.09 5.25 -8.49
N ARG A 79 -10.69 4.08 -7.98
CA ARG A 79 -9.63 3.27 -8.60
C ARG A 79 -9.96 2.96 -10.06
N THR A 80 -11.18 2.50 -10.33
CA THR A 80 -11.63 2.15 -11.68
C THR A 80 -11.67 3.37 -12.59
N LEU A 81 -12.17 4.51 -12.08
CA LEU A 81 -12.18 5.77 -12.80
C LEU A 81 -10.75 6.26 -13.12
N PHE A 82 -9.85 6.24 -12.15
CA PHE A 82 -8.49 6.75 -12.31
C PHE A 82 -7.65 5.87 -13.24
N ASP A 83 -7.94 4.56 -13.26
CA ASP A 83 -7.40 3.63 -14.26
C ASP A 83 -7.89 3.97 -15.66
N ALA A 84 -9.20 4.19 -15.85
CA ALA A 84 -9.77 4.58 -17.14
C ALA A 84 -9.20 5.92 -17.65
N LEU A 85 -8.87 6.84 -16.74
CA LEU A 85 -8.26 8.12 -17.06
C LEU A 85 -6.72 8.05 -17.23
N ASN A 86 -6.10 6.89 -16.99
CA ASN A 86 -4.65 6.69 -17.01
C ASN A 86 -3.87 7.62 -16.05
N ILE A 87 -4.46 8.01 -14.93
CA ILE A 87 -3.82 8.88 -13.92
C ILE A 87 -3.31 8.11 -12.69
N ARG A 88 -3.39 6.77 -12.70
CA ARG A 88 -2.93 5.88 -11.62
C ARG A 88 -1.68 5.10 -12.01
N GLN A 89 -0.50 5.73 -11.96
CA GLN A 89 0.79 5.10 -12.27
C GLN A 89 1.93 5.72 -11.42
N SER A 90 2.06 5.27 -10.16
CA SER A 90 3.01 5.86 -9.21
C SER A 90 4.47 5.75 -9.64
N ALA A 91 4.85 4.71 -10.39
CA ALA A 91 6.20 4.54 -10.93
C ALA A 91 6.56 5.64 -11.95
N GLN A 92 5.56 6.31 -12.54
CA GLN A 92 5.74 7.41 -13.49
C GLN A 92 5.46 8.78 -12.85
N GLY A 93 5.36 8.85 -11.52
CA GLY A 93 5.06 10.10 -10.80
C GLY A 93 3.57 10.48 -10.75
N LEU A 94 2.67 9.61 -11.21
CA LEU A 94 1.22 9.80 -11.12
C LEU A 94 0.66 9.28 -9.78
N LEU A 95 -0.67 9.26 -9.63
CA LEU A 95 -1.30 8.89 -8.36
C LEU A 95 -1.10 7.41 -8.03
N SER A 96 -0.77 7.12 -6.77
CA SER A 96 -0.71 5.76 -6.22
C SER A 96 -2.08 5.37 -5.68
N MET A 97 -2.26 4.08 -5.40
CA MET A 97 -3.45 3.62 -4.68
C MET A 97 -3.59 4.30 -3.31
N TYR A 98 -2.46 4.55 -2.64
CA TYR A 98 -2.46 5.25 -1.35
C TYR A 98 -2.94 6.70 -1.47
N HIS A 99 -2.59 7.41 -2.55
CA HIS A 99 -3.12 8.75 -2.81
C HIS A 99 -4.64 8.74 -2.99
N ILE A 100 -5.20 7.74 -3.68
CA ILE A 100 -6.66 7.58 -3.85
C ILE A 100 -7.34 7.34 -2.50
N LEU A 101 -6.75 6.49 -1.65
CA LEU A 101 -7.24 6.25 -0.29
C LEU A 101 -7.30 7.54 0.52
N LEU A 102 -6.22 8.33 0.53
CA LEU A 102 -6.16 9.60 1.24
C LEU A 102 -7.14 10.63 0.70
N LEU A 103 -7.29 10.76 -0.63
CA LEU A 103 -8.28 11.65 -1.23
C LEU A 103 -9.70 11.27 -0.83
N THR A 104 -10.00 9.97 -0.78
CA THR A 104 -11.32 9.48 -0.35
C THR A 104 -11.57 9.82 1.12
N ILE A 105 -10.60 9.55 1.99
CA ILE A 105 -10.70 9.87 3.43
C ILE A 105 -10.89 11.37 3.62
N HIS A 106 -10.08 12.19 2.96
CA HIS A 106 -10.18 13.64 3.02
C HIS A 106 -11.55 14.13 2.53
N PHE A 107 -12.05 13.59 1.42
CA PHE A 107 -13.39 13.90 0.93
C PHE A 107 -14.46 13.59 1.99
N LEU A 108 -14.44 12.38 2.57
CA LEU A 108 -15.39 11.95 3.60
C LEU A 108 -15.29 12.76 4.90
N GLN A 109 -14.10 13.22 5.28
CA GLN A 109 -13.89 14.10 6.44
C GLN A 109 -14.51 15.49 6.24
N ASN A 110 -14.59 15.97 5.00
CA ASN A 110 -15.12 17.29 4.66
C ASN A 110 -16.62 17.28 4.31
N GLU A 111 -17.23 16.11 4.18
CA GLU A 111 -18.67 15.97 3.96
C GLU A 111 -19.47 16.40 5.20
N LYS A 112 -20.39 17.35 5.04
CA LYS A 112 -21.13 18.02 6.14
C LYS A 112 -22.25 17.18 6.77
N VAL A 113 -22.23 15.87 6.60
CA VAL A 113 -23.24 14.98 7.19
C VAL A 113 -22.87 14.75 8.66
N GLN A 114 -23.59 15.40 9.57
CA GLN A 114 -23.26 15.50 11.01
C GLN A 114 -23.04 14.17 11.75
N VAL A 115 -23.51 13.03 11.23
CA VAL A 115 -23.34 11.71 11.87
C VAL A 115 -22.01 11.03 11.45
N GLN A 116 -21.35 11.54 10.41
CA GLN A 116 -20.25 10.88 9.73
C GLN A 116 -18.92 11.61 9.93
N SER A 117 -18.93 12.95 10.03
CA SER A 117 -17.76 13.71 10.48
C SER A 117 -17.30 13.21 11.85
N ASP A 118 -18.23 12.89 12.75
CA ASP A 118 -17.93 12.41 14.11
C ASP A 118 -17.39 10.97 14.17
N LYS A 119 -17.39 10.22 13.08
CA LYS A 119 -16.70 8.91 13.04
C LYS A 119 -15.29 9.03 12.47
N PHE A 120 -15.09 9.95 11.52
CA PHE A 120 -13.82 10.15 10.83
C PHE A 120 -12.92 11.19 11.52
N CYS A 121 -13.47 12.18 12.25
CA CYS A 121 -12.71 13.22 12.95
C CYS A 121 -11.90 12.69 14.14
N TYR A 122 -12.33 11.61 14.79
CA TYR A 122 -11.65 11.08 15.98
C TYR A 122 -10.55 10.07 15.65
N ILE A 123 -10.48 9.61 14.39
CA ILE A 123 -9.49 8.64 13.94
C ILE A 123 -8.30 9.40 13.38
N VAL A 124 -7.60 10.09 14.29
CA VAL A 124 -6.32 10.79 14.06
C VAL A 124 -6.36 11.81 12.90
N PRO A 125 -6.25 13.12 13.17
CA PRO A 125 -6.03 14.10 12.11
C PRO A 125 -4.77 13.69 11.35
N LEU A 126 -4.90 13.51 10.03
CA LEU A 126 -3.77 13.29 9.12
C LEU A 126 -2.74 14.42 9.24
#